data_AF-A0A974WPA8-F1
#
_entry.id   AF-A0A974WPA8-F1
#
_cell.length_a   1.000
_cell.length_b   1.000
_cell.length_c   1.000
_cell.angle_alpha   90.00
_cell.angle_beta   90.00
_cell.angle_gamma   90.00
#
_symmetry.space_group_name_H-M   'P 1'
#
loop_
_entity.id
_entity.type
_entity.pdbx_description
1 polymer ?
#
loop_
_entity_poly.entity_id
_entity_poly.type
_entity_poly.pdbx_seq_one_letter_code
_entity_poly.pdbx_strand_id
1 'polypeptide(L)'
;MRSSTDTGPRGWLDAARDTGHLLAFRTRTVRRRGPALLGLGVVLTLSLAFAVGPARIDLDAVGSPALERALAALESNLGAAFAGFLVLAVGAALGSGGGRELLSRGEAAVHPIGPVTEHLGALLLAPLNLAWLVQVWSLLAVTALVAPPGRLLGAQLVVLAWAVLATAVGQAVGWAVEGVRRTARGVVVVRVVGGAVVVMLAGLHLAGHLAPLARALPTTWVADAARTGRWPTVVLLLLVLAVATVVLGARPAAWALGLPPREELRTQSGVHEARPAPAPRWGSADRALLRRLDRGSVWRSVGMRRGLLVLGLGPGLVALVAGLEWSTVLLLPGLSASGAALLFGVNAWCLDGKGMVWRETLPVPAADVFGVRAVVVAECMVLVSGVTVVLALLRNGLPPLVTGVAVASCWLVVLVQVLAVVMTWSIRSPYSADLSSPRATPAPHAAMAGYAGRLSLVTTLTAMLFTGLAALPYAWLPVAVALPFLAWSSRRLLRARRRWLAPDERARVVLTVAAV
;
A
#
# COMPACT_ATOMS: atom_id res chain seq x y z
N MET A 1 -17.46 13.67 33.38
CA MET A 1 -16.77 13.15 32.17
C MET A 1 -16.84 11.64 32.22
N ARG A 2 -17.49 11.00 31.24
CA ARG A 2 -17.64 9.53 31.20
C ARG A 2 -16.39 8.94 30.54
N SER A 3 -15.80 7.92 31.17
CA SER A 3 -14.57 7.31 30.66
C SER A 3 -14.89 6.48 29.41
N SER A 4 -14.28 6.82 28.28
CA SER A 4 -14.34 6.06 27.01
C SER A 4 -13.66 4.68 27.07
N THR A 5 -13.32 4.22 28.29
CA THR A 5 -12.63 2.94 28.56
C THR A 5 -13.57 1.85 29.07
N ASP A 6 -14.87 2.10 29.19
CA ASP A 6 -15.82 1.13 29.73
C ASP A 6 -16.07 0.00 28.71
N THR A 7 -15.78 -1.24 29.08
CA THR A 7 -15.80 -2.40 28.16
C THR A 7 -17.12 -3.18 28.17
N GLY A 8 -18.12 -2.70 28.91
CA GLY A 8 -19.46 -3.29 28.97
C GLY A 8 -20.29 -3.06 27.69
N PRO A 9 -21.52 -3.62 27.61
CA PRO A 9 -22.41 -3.49 26.44
C PRO A 9 -22.72 -2.02 26.08
N ARG A 10 -22.78 -1.14 27.09
CA ARG A 10 -22.96 0.31 26.91
C ARG A 10 -21.75 0.95 26.23
N GLY A 11 -20.54 0.46 26.49
CA GLY A 11 -19.31 0.94 25.86
C GLY A 11 -19.24 0.68 24.36
N TRP A 12 -19.84 -0.42 23.86
CA TRP A 12 -19.94 -0.69 22.43
C TRP A 12 -20.87 0.27 21.69
N LEU A 13 -22.00 0.63 22.30
CA LEU A 13 -22.93 1.60 21.74
C LEU A 13 -22.32 3.00 21.68
N ASP A 14 -21.63 3.40 22.75
CA ASP A 14 -20.93 4.69 22.80
C ASP A 14 -19.77 4.71 21.79
N ALA A 15 -18.97 3.64 21.70
CA ALA A 15 -17.92 3.52 20.70
C ALA A 15 -18.46 3.62 19.26
N ALA A 16 -19.59 2.96 18.97
CA ALA A 16 -20.22 3.04 17.65
C ALA A 16 -20.73 4.47 17.33
N ARG A 17 -21.30 5.17 18.32
CA ARG A 17 -21.70 6.58 18.19
C ARG A 17 -20.49 7.47 17.94
N ASP A 18 -19.42 7.31 18.71
CA ASP A 18 -18.18 8.06 18.55
C ASP A 18 -17.56 7.82 17.16
N THR A 19 -17.50 6.56 16.71
CA THR A 19 -17.06 6.24 15.34
C THR A 19 -17.94 6.95 14.31
N GLY A 20 -19.26 6.96 14.51
CA GLY A 20 -20.21 7.69 13.66
C GLY A 20 -19.94 9.20 13.63
N HIS A 21 -19.69 9.82 14.79
CA HIS A 21 -19.36 11.24 14.89
C HIS A 21 -18.03 11.58 14.21
N LEU A 22 -17.00 10.76 14.38
CA LEU A 22 -15.70 10.92 13.74
C LEU A 22 -15.78 10.77 12.22
N LEU A 23 -16.57 9.80 11.72
CA LEU A 23 -16.83 9.66 10.29
C LEU A 23 -17.64 10.83 9.74
N ALA A 24 -18.64 11.32 10.48
CA ALA A 24 -19.40 12.50 10.10
C ALA A 24 -18.50 13.75 10.05
N PHE A 25 -17.59 13.91 11.02
CA PHE A 25 -16.60 14.98 11.01
C PHE A 25 -15.71 14.90 9.75
N ARG A 26 -15.14 13.72 9.49
CA ARG A 26 -14.26 13.49 8.33
C ARG A 26 -14.94 13.64 6.98
N THR A 27 -16.21 13.27 6.86
CA THR A 27 -16.98 13.45 5.63
C THR A 27 -17.40 14.91 5.42
N ARG A 28 -17.64 15.67 6.51
CA ARG A 28 -17.93 17.11 6.45
C ARG A 28 -16.71 17.96 6.12
N THR A 29 -15.50 17.52 6.46
CA THR A 29 -14.24 18.22 6.12
C THR A 29 -13.78 17.99 4.67
N VAL A 30 -14.51 17.19 3.88
CA VAL A 30 -14.25 17.03 2.44
C VAL A 30 -14.55 18.33 1.71
N ARG A 31 -13.51 19.10 1.37
CA ARG A 31 -13.59 20.40 0.66
C ARG A 31 -14.36 20.33 -0.68
N ARG A 32 -14.39 19.17 -1.36
CA ARG A 32 -15.03 19.00 -2.67
C ARG A 32 -15.91 17.74 -2.70
N ARG A 33 -17.19 17.89 -2.35
CA ARG A 33 -18.15 16.78 -2.28
C ARG A 33 -18.42 16.13 -3.65
N GLY A 34 -18.55 16.91 -4.72
CA GLY A 34 -18.82 16.39 -6.07
C GLY A 34 -17.81 15.33 -6.54
N PRO A 35 -16.51 15.62 -6.57
CA PRO A 35 -15.48 14.63 -6.91
C PRO A 35 -15.45 13.40 -6.00
N ALA A 36 -15.78 13.56 -4.71
CA ALA A 36 -15.84 12.43 -3.78
C ALA A 36 -17.02 11.51 -4.10
N LEU A 37 -18.20 12.06 -4.39
CA LEU A 37 -19.38 11.31 -4.83
C LEU A 37 -19.14 10.63 -6.20
N LEU A 38 -18.50 11.33 -7.14
CA LEU A 38 -18.08 10.75 -8.41
C LEU A 38 -17.13 9.56 -8.19
N GLY A 39 -16.14 9.72 -7.30
CA GLY A 39 -15.21 8.64 -6.96
C GLY A 39 -15.89 7.43 -6.36
N LEU A 40 -16.86 7.64 -5.45
CA LEU A 40 -17.69 6.56 -4.92
C LEU A 40 -18.51 5.88 -6.02
N GLY A 41 -19.15 6.67 -6.89
CA GLY A 41 -19.89 6.16 -8.05
C GLY A 41 -19.01 5.29 -8.96
N VAL A 42 -17.80 5.75 -9.29
CA VAL A 42 -16.84 4.97 -10.08
C VAL A 42 -16.47 3.66 -9.38
N VAL A 43 -16.20 3.67 -8.07
CA VAL A 43 -15.87 2.46 -7.31
C VAL A 43 -17.03 1.48 -7.31
N LEU A 44 -18.27 1.94 -7.10
CA LEU A 44 -19.47 1.09 -7.13
C LEU A 44 -19.71 0.51 -8.53
N THR A 45 -19.62 1.33 -9.57
CA THR A 45 -19.77 0.89 -10.96
C THR A 45 -18.70 -0.13 -11.36
N LEU A 46 -17.44 0.10 -11.00
CA LEU A 46 -16.36 -0.87 -11.23
C LEU A 46 -16.60 -2.17 -10.46
N SER A 47 -17.02 -2.08 -9.20
CA SER A 47 -17.33 -3.26 -8.39
C SER A 47 -18.45 -4.11 -9.03
N LEU A 48 -19.51 -3.46 -9.51
CA LEU A 48 -20.59 -4.13 -10.24
C LEU A 48 -20.10 -4.71 -11.58
N ALA A 49 -19.27 -3.96 -12.31
CA ALA A 49 -18.70 -4.41 -13.57
C ALA A 49 -17.81 -5.65 -13.40
N PHE A 50 -16.98 -5.70 -12.35
CA PHE A 50 -16.17 -6.90 -12.05
C PHE A 50 -17.02 -8.06 -11.50
N ALA A 51 -18.09 -7.78 -10.76
CA ALA A 51 -18.96 -8.83 -10.20
C ALA A 51 -19.86 -9.51 -11.23
N VAL A 52 -20.23 -8.81 -12.31
CA VAL A 52 -21.22 -9.30 -13.28
C VAL A 52 -20.69 -9.37 -14.71
N GLY A 53 -19.80 -8.44 -15.09
CA GLY A 53 -19.29 -8.32 -16.46
C GLY A 53 -18.64 -9.60 -16.99
N PRO A 54 -17.70 -10.23 -16.25
CA PRO A 54 -17.03 -11.42 -16.73
C PRO A 54 -17.98 -12.61 -16.97
N ALA A 55 -19.06 -12.73 -16.19
CA ALA A 55 -20.07 -13.79 -16.35
C ALA A 55 -20.91 -13.65 -17.64
N ARG A 56 -20.84 -12.49 -18.32
CA ARG A 56 -21.56 -12.24 -19.58
C ARG A 56 -20.73 -12.55 -20.82
N ILE A 57 -19.45 -12.88 -20.64
CA ILE A 57 -18.57 -13.24 -21.74
C ILE A 57 -18.76 -14.72 -22.02
N ASP A 58 -19.25 -15.04 -23.21
CA ASP A 58 -19.31 -16.41 -23.70
C ASP A 58 -17.90 -16.86 -24.10
N LEU A 59 -17.19 -17.45 -23.15
CA LEU A 59 -15.83 -17.94 -23.34
C LEU A 59 -15.81 -19.29 -24.07
N ASP A 60 -16.91 -20.04 -24.05
CA ASP A 60 -17.04 -21.33 -24.73
C ASP A 60 -17.08 -21.11 -26.25
N ALA A 61 -17.66 -20.00 -26.71
CA ALA A 61 -17.64 -19.59 -28.12
C ALA A 61 -16.22 -19.37 -28.70
N VAL A 62 -15.19 -19.19 -27.85
CA VAL A 62 -13.80 -19.01 -28.30
C VAL A 62 -13.14 -20.34 -28.68
N GLY A 63 -13.61 -21.47 -28.14
CA GLY A 63 -13.14 -22.81 -28.52
C GLY A 63 -11.64 -23.07 -28.32
N SER A 64 -11.00 -22.39 -27.37
CA SER A 64 -9.55 -22.50 -27.13
C SER A 64 -9.22 -23.46 -25.98
N PRO A 65 -8.48 -24.56 -26.22
CA PRO A 65 -8.09 -25.50 -25.17
C PRO A 65 -7.09 -24.90 -24.16
N ALA A 66 -6.45 -23.78 -24.50
CA ALA A 66 -5.64 -23.02 -23.55
C ALA A 66 -6.52 -22.23 -22.57
N LEU A 67 -7.63 -21.67 -23.06
CA LEU A 67 -8.58 -20.91 -22.27
C LEU A 67 -9.35 -21.81 -21.30
N GLU A 68 -9.81 -22.98 -21.75
CA GLU A 68 -10.47 -23.97 -20.89
C GLU A 68 -9.56 -24.42 -19.73
N ARG A 69 -8.29 -24.71 -20.02
CA ARG A 69 -7.30 -25.03 -18.99
C ARG A 69 -7.07 -23.87 -18.01
N ALA A 70 -7.07 -22.64 -18.49
CA ALA A 70 -6.92 -21.46 -17.65
C ALA A 70 -8.15 -21.27 -16.73
N LEU A 71 -9.37 -21.48 -17.24
CA LEU A 71 -10.60 -21.41 -16.46
C LEU A 71 -10.66 -22.51 -15.40
N ALA A 72 -10.34 -23.76 -15.75
CA ALA A 72 -10.24 -24.87 -14.80
C ALA A 72 -9.17 -24.61 -13.72
N ALA A 73 -8.05 -23.98 -14.09
CA ALA A 73 -7.03 -23.55 -13.14
C ALA A 73 -7.55 -22.44 -12.21
N LEU A 74 -8.28 -21.44 -12.72
CA LEU A 74 -8.90 -20.40 -11.89
C LEU A 74 -9.91 -20.98 -10.91
N GLU A 75 -10.74 -21.91 -11.39
CA GLU A 75 -11.74 -22.61 -10.60
C GLU A 75 -11.11 -23.39 -9.45
N SER A 76 -10.15 -24.26 -9.76
CA SER A 76 -9.46 -25.09 -8.76
C SER A 76 -8.63 -24.28 -7.75
N ASN A 77 -8.26 -23.04 -8.09
CA ASN A 77 -7.48 -22.16 -7.22
C ASN A 77 -8.31 -21.05 -6.54
N LEU A 78 -9.64 -21.01 -6.69
CA LEU A 78 -10.47 -19.97 -6.06
C LEU A 78 -10.35 -19.99 -4.53
N GLY A 79 -10.31 -21.18 -3.92
CA GLY A 79 -10.08 -21.31 -2.48
C GLY A 79 -8.69 -20.82 -2.04
N ALA A 80 -7.67 -21.01 -2.87
CA ALA A 80 -6.34 -20.46 -2.62
C ALA A 80 -6.34 -18.93 -2.76
N ALA A 81 -7.12 -18.36 -3.69
CA ALA A 81 -7.29 -16.92 -3.83
C ALA A 81 -7.95 -16.29 -2.60
N PHE A 82 -8.96 -16.94 -2.00
CA PHE A 82 -9.55 -16.51 -0.72
C PHE A 82 -8.53 -16.50 0.43
N ALA A 83 -7.70 -17.55 0.53
CA ALA A 83 -6.62 -17.60 1.52
C ALA A 83 -5.57 -16.50 1.27
N GLY A 84 -5.20 -16.28 0.01
CA GLY A 84 -4.30 -15.19 -0.40
C GLY A 84 -4.83 -13.82 0.01
N PHE A 85 -6.13 -13.57 -0.19
CA PHE A 85 -6.79 -12.35 0.27
C PHE A 85 -6.68 -12.15 1.78
N LEU A 86 -6.90 -13.20 2.58
CA LEU A 86 -6.74 -13.15 4.03
C LEU A 86 -5.30 -12.81 4.44
N VAL A 87 -4.30 -13.45 3.82
CA VAL A 87 -2.88 -13.17 4.09
C VAL A 87 -2.54 -11.71 3.77
N LEU A 88 -3.06 -11.18 2.65
CA LEU A 88 -2.86 -9.78 2.26
C LEU A 88 -3.57 -8.81 3.20
N ALA A 89 -4.78 -9.13 3.67
CA ALA A 89 -5.51 -8.34 4.66
C ALA A 89 -4.75 -8.28 6.00
N VAL A 90 -4.21 -9.41 6.46
CA VAL A 90 -3.32 -9.47 7.64
C VAL A 90 -2.08 -8.62 7.40
N GLY A 91 -1.38 -8.79 6.27
CA GLY A 91 -0.19 -8.01 5.93
C GLY A 91 -0.43 -6.49 5.92
N ALA A 92 -1.57 -6.06 5.38
CA ALA A 92 -1.97 -4.65 5.36
C ALA A 92 -2.21 -4.09 6.78
N ALA A 93 -2.89 -4.84 7.65
CA ALA A 93 -3.11 -4.44 9.04
C ALA A 93 -1.80 -4.42 9.86
N LEU A 94 -0.90 -5.39 9.62
CA LEU A 94 0.43 -5.42 10.22
C LEU A 94 1.31 -4.24 9.80
N GLY A 95 1.26 -3.88 8.51
CA GLY A 95 2.02 -2.75 7.97
C GLY A 95 1.56 -1.42 8.56
N SER A 96 0.24 -1.27 8.76
CA SER A 96 -0.38 -0.07 9.32
C SER A 96 -0.44 -0.04 10.85
N GLY A 97 0.12 -1.02 11.57
CA GLY A 97 0.15 -1.00 13.04
C GLY A 97 -1.22 -1.19 13.70
N GLY A 98 -2.04 -2.11 13.18
CA GLY A 98 -3.41 -2.35 13.65
C GLY A 98 -4.48 -1.55 12.90
N GLY A 99 -4.15 -1.04 11.71
CA GLY A 99 -5.08 -0.27 10.88
C GLY A 99 -4.86 1.23 10.95
N ARG A 100 -5.82 1.98 10.38
CA ARG A 100 -5.70 3.43 10.18
C ARG A 100 -6.47 4.18 11.26
N GLU A 101 -5.92 5.30 11.71
CA GLU A 101 -6.57 6.17 12.69
C GLU A 101 -7.65 7.04 12.00
N LEU A 102 -8.76 7.28 12.70
CA LEU A 102 -9.83 8.15 12.21
C LEU A 102 -9.40 9.62 12.23
N LEU A 103 -8.69 10.02 13.27
CA LEU A 103 -8.05 11.32 13.48
C LEU A 103 -6.59 11.10 13.89
N SER A 104 -5.70 12.03 13.55
CA SER A 104 -4.32 11.92 14.03
C SER A 104 -4.27 12.16 15.55
N ARG A 105 -3.31 11.54 16.24
CA ARG A 105 -3.16 11.73 17.70
C ARG A 105 -2.89 13.19 18.09
N GLY A 106 -2.22 13.96 17.22
CA GLY A 106 -2.00 15.38 17.43
C GLY A 106 -3.31 16.18 17.45
N GLU A 107 -4.26 15.83 16.58
CA GLU A 107 -5.59 16.46 16.51
C GLU A 107 -6.52 15.95 17.64
N ALA A 108 -6.33 14.72 18.11
CA ALA A 108 -7.13 14.10 19.17
C ALA A 108 -6.59 14.35 20.60
N ALA A 109 -5.54 15.15 20.77
CA ALA A 109 -4.88 15.34 22.07
C ALA A 109 -5.82 15.86 23.19
N VAL A 110 -6.88 16.58 22.81
CA VAL A 110 -7.87 17.15 23.76
C VAL A 110 -9.03 16.17 24.05
N HIS A 111 -9.27 15.19 23.17
CA HIS A 111 -10.39 14.25 23.26
C HIS A 111 -9.92 12.82 22.99
N PRO A 112 -9.55 12.05 24.04
CA PRO A 112 -9.01 10.71 23.87
C PRO A 112 -10.05 9.77 23.25
N ILE A 113 -9.70 9.19 22.12
CA ILE A 113 -10.54 8.22 21.39
C ILE A 113 -10.39 6.84 22.04
N GLY A 114 -11.52 6.18 22.31
CA GLY A 114 -11.53 4.85 22.92
C GLY A 114 -10.93 3.76 22.00
N PRO A 115 -10.32 2.69 22.55
CA PRO A 115 -9.73 1.61 21.73
C PRO A 115 -10.72 0.89 20.82
N VAL A 116 -11.97 0.73 21.26
CA VAL A 116 -13.03 0.11 20.46
C VAL A 116 -13.39 1.01 19.27
N THR A 117 -13.47 2.32 19.49
CA THR A 117 -13.72 3.32 18.44
C THR A 117 -12.61 3.33 17.39
N GLU A 118 -11.34 3.23 17.81
CA GLU A 118 -10.19 3.08 16.90
C GLU A 118 -10.25 1.77 16.11
N HIS A 119 -10.61 0.66 16.76
CA HIS A 119 -10.77 -0.64 16.08
C HIS A 119 -11.86 -0.60 15.01
N LEU A 120 -13.04 -0.07 15.34
CA LEU A 120 -14.16 0.12 14.41
C LEU A 120 -13.78 1.08 13.27
N GLY A 121 -13.09 2.17 13.60
CA GLY A 121 -12.56 3.11 12.61
C GLY A 121 -11.61 2.44 11.61
N ALA A 122 -10.66 1.65 12.10
CA ALA A 122 -9.72 0.90 11.28
C ALA A 122 -10.42 -0.08 10.32
N LEU A 123 -11.48 -0.77 10.78
CA LEU A 123 -12.29 -1.67 9.95
C LEU A 123 -13.02 -0.91 8.83
N LEU A 124 -13.63 0.24 9.16
CA LEU A 124 -14.37 1.04 8.19
C LEU A 124 -13.45 1.74 7.18
N LEU A 125 -12.21 2.06 7.56
CA LEU A 125 -11.21 2.66 6.67
C LEU A 125 -10.43 1.65 5.83
N ALA A 126 -10.48 0.35 6.16
CA ALA A 126 -9.76 -0.69 5.41
C ALA A 126 -10.22 -0.79 3.94
N PRO A 127 -11.54 -0.83 3.62
CA PRO A 127 -12.03 -0.86 2.24
C PRO A 127 -11.70 0.37 1.40
N LEU A 128 -11.30 1.49 2.02
CA LEU A 128 -10.87 2.70 1.32
C LEU A 128 -9.43 2.60 0.79
N ASN A 129 -8.76 1.47 0.99
CA ASN A 129 -7.46 1.18 0.42
C ASN A 129 -7.59 0.66 -1.02
N LEU A 130 -6.91 1.28 -1.99
CA LEU A 130 -6.92 0.81 -3.38
C LEU A 130 -6.42 -0.64 -3.50
N ALA A 131 -5.40 -1.03 -2.72
CA ALA A 131 -4.91 -2.41 -2.74
C ALA A 131 -6.00 -3.41 -2.34
N TRP A 132 -6.84 -3.06 -1.35
CA TRP A 132 -7.99 -3.85 -0.95
C TRP A 132 -9.04 -3.90 -2.07
N LEU A 133 -9.36 -2.76 -2.68
CA LEU A 133 -10.33 -2.68 -3.78
C LEU A 133 -9.91 -3.55 -4.97
N VAL A 134 -8.66 -3.46 -5.41
CA VAL A 134 -8.13 -4.27 -6.52
C VAL A 134 -8.22 -5.76 -6.19
N GLN A 135 -7.86 -6.17 -4.97
CA GLN A 135 -7.94 -7.57 -4.55
C GLN A 135 -9.39 -8.09 -4.51
N VAL A 136 -10.33 -7.29 -4.01
CA VAL A 136 -11.75 -7.65 -4.02
C VAL A 136 -12.29 -7.69 -5.45
N TRP A 137 -11.95 -6.73 -6.30
CA TRP A 137 -12.34 -6.74 -7.72
C TRP A 137 -11.80 -7.97 -8.44
N SER A 138 -10.56 -8.39 -8.18
CA SER A 138 -10.02 -9.64 -8.72
C SER A 138 -10.80 -10.86 -8.25
N LEU A 139 -11.16 -10.95 -6.96
CA LEU A 139 -11.99 -12.06 -6.47
C LEU A 139 -13.39 -12.05 -7.07
N LEU A 140 -14.04 -10.89 -7.15
CA LEU A 140 -15.36 -10.74 -7.78
C LEU A 140 -15.31 -11.16 -9.25
N ALA A 141 -14.26 -10.76 -9.97
CA ALA A 141 -14.06 -11.08 -11.39
C ALA A 141 -13.82 -12.56 -11.64
N VAL A 142 -12.90 -13.18 -10.90
CA VAL A 142 -12.62 -14.62 -11.01
C VAL A 142 -13.85 -15.43 -10.62
N THR A 143 -14.57 -15.01 -9.58
CA THR A 143 -15.83 -15.67 -9.18
C THR A 143 -16.90 -15.52 -10.25
N ALA A 144 -17.00 -14.37 -10.92
CA ALA A 144 -17.95 -14.16 -12.01
C ALA A 144 -17.65 -15.06 -13.22
N LEU A 145 -16.37 -15.33 -13.51
CA LEU A 145 -15.96 -16.22 -14.60
C LEU A 145 -16.28 -17.70 -14.33
N VAL A 146 -16.24 -18.12 -13.07
CA VAL A 146 -16.31 -19.54 -12.68
C VAL A 146 -17.68 -19.93 -12.10
N ALA A 147 -18.47 -18.97 -11.62
CA ALA A 147 -19.76 -19.25 -11.01
C ALA A 147 -20.81 -19.69 -12.06
N PRO A 148 -21.63 -20.71 -11.76
CA PRO A 148 -22.75 -21.07 -12.62
C PRO A 148 -23.73 -19.89 -12.80
N PRO A 149 -24.37 -19.71 -13.98
CA PRO A 149 -25.23 -18.55 -14.27
C PRO A 149 -26.34 -18.32 -13.24
N GLY A 150 -27.00 -19.39 -12.78
CA GLY A 150 -28.06 -19.33 -11.76
C GLY A 150 -27.57 -19.14 -10.32
N ARG A 151 -26.25 -19.14 -10.08
CA ARG A 151 -25.64 -19.06 -8.75
C ARG A 151 -24.73 -17.84 -8.57
N LEU A 152 -24.58 -17.01 -9.61
CA LEU A 152 -23.71 -15.83 -9.59
C LEU A 152 -23.96 -14.94 -8.37
N LEU A 153 -25.22 -14.57 -8.10
CA LEU A 153 -25.57 -13.72 -6.95
C LEU A 153 -25.09 -14.33 -5.64
N GLY A 154 -25.36 -15.62 -5.41
CA GLY A 154 -24.94 -16.33 -4.21
C GLY A 154 -23.43 -16.39 -4.06
N ALA A 155 -22.72 -16.66 -5.16
CA ALA A 155 -21.26 -16.70 -5.16
C ALA A 155 -20.64 -15.32 -4.86
N GLN A 156 -21.17 -14.25 -5.43
CA GLN A 156 -20.70 -12.88 -5.15
C GLN A 156 -20.99 -12.47 -3.71
N LEU A 157 -22.14 -12.85 -3.14
CA LEU A 157 -22.43 -12.60 -1.72
C LEU A 157 -21.46 -13.35 -0.79
N VAL A 158 -21.05 -14.57 -1.14
CA VAL A 158 -20.01 -15.30 -0.39
C VAL A 158 -18.67 -14.57 -0.48
N VAL A 159 -18.27 -14.07 -1.65
CA VAL A 159 -17.03 -13.27 -1.80
C VAL A 159 -17.05 -12.02 -0.93
N LEU A 160 -18.17 -11.27 -0.94
CA LEU A 160 -18.31 -10.06 -0.14
C LEU A 160 -18.30 -10.37 1.36
N ALA A 161 -19.02 -11.41 1.81
CA ALA A 161 -19.01 -11.84 3.20
C ALA A 161 -17.62 -12.33 3.65
N TRP A 162 -16.90 -13.05 2.79
CA TRP A 162 -15.51 -13.44 3.02
C TRP A 162 -14.60 -12.22 3.13
N ALA A 163 -14.73 -11.24 2.23
CA ALA A 163 -13.91 -10.03 2.28
C ALA A 163 -14.09 -9.27 3.60
N VAL A 164 -15.33 -9.20 4.12
CA VAL A 164 -15.63 -8.63 5.44
C VAL A 164 -14.96 -9.43 6.56
N LEU A 165 -15.15 -10.75 6.59
CA LEU A 165 -14.52 -11.63 7.58
C LEU A 165 -13.00 -11.52 7.56
N ALA A 166 -12.37 -11.66 6.39
CA ALA A 166 -10.94 -11.62 6.24
C ALA A 166 -10.35 -10.26 6.63
N THR A 167 -11.08 -9.16 6.37
CA THR A 167 -10.71 -7.83 6.86
C THR A 167 -10.78 -7.75 8.38
N ALA A 168 -11.83 -8.30 9.00
CA ALA A 168 -11.96 -8.36 10.45
C ALA A 168 -10.85 -9.18 11.12
N VAL A 169 -10.55 -10.37 10.57
CA VAL A 169 -9.45 -11.22 11.04
C VAL A 169 -8.12 -10.50 10.87
N GLY A 170 -7.90 -9.87 9.71
CA GLY A 170 -6.71 -9.07 9.42
C GLY A 170 -6.48 -7.99 10.47
N GLN A 171 -7.52 -7.23 10.83
CA GLN A 171 -7.44 -6.21 11.87
C GLN A 171 -7.17 -6.81 13.25
N ALA A 172 -7.89 -7.86 13.66
CA ALA A 172 -7.69 -8.51 14.95
C ALA A 172 -6.23 -9.01 15.12
N VAL A 173 -5.68 -9.66 14.10
CA VAL A 173 -4.27 -10.10 14.06
C VAL A 173 -3.32 -8.90 14.04
N GLY A 174 -3.63 -7.87 13.25
CA GLY A 174 -2.85 -6.63 13.18
C GLY A 174 -2.69 -5.96 14.53
N TRP A 175 -3.80 -5.87 15.29
CA TRP A 175 -3.81 -5.34 16.65
C TRP A 175 -3.04 -6.21 17.63
N ALA A 176 -3.17 -7.54 17.54
CA ALA A 176 -2.42 -8.46 18.39
C ALA A 176 -0.91 -8.30 18.16
N VAL A 177 -0.48 -8.25 16.90
CA VAL A 177 0.95 -8.06 16.59
C VAL A 177 1.43 -6.68 16.99
N GLU A 178 0.62 -5.63 16.83
CA GLU A 178 0.99 -4.30 17.31
C GLU A 178 1.16 -4.27 18.84
N GLY A 179 0.29 -4.94 19.59
CA GLY A 179 0.47 -5.11 21.03
C GLY A 179 1.77 -5.86 21.37
N VAL A 180 2.09 -6.93 20.64
CA VAL A 180 3.38 -7.63 20.78
C VAL A 180 4.53 -6.67 20.51
N ARG A 181 4.50 -5.89 19.43
CA ARG A 181 5.57 -4.91 19.07
C ARG A 181 5.80 -3.88 20.16
N ARG A 182 4.75 -3.47 20.86
CA ARG A 182 4.83 -2.51 21.95
C ARG A 182 5.44 -3.09 23.22
N THR A 183 5.69 -4.41 23.33
CA THR A 183 6.46 -5.03 24.42
C THR A 183 7.97 -4.74 24.32
N ALA A 184 8.76 -5.04 25.35
CA ALA A 184 10.19 -4.67 25.42
C ALA A 184 11.05 -5.29 24.29
N ARG A 185 10.79 -6.57 23.96
CA ARG A 185 11.46 -7.33 22.88
C ARG A 185 10.56 -7.60 21.67
N GLY A 186 9.38 -6.98 21.64
CA GLY A 186 8.31 -7.25 20.69
C GLY A 186 8.71 -7.16 19.22
N VAL A 187 9.48 -6.13 18.88
CA VAL A 187 9.95 -5.90 17.50
C VAL A 187 10.80 -7.05 17.00
N VAL A 188 11.68 -7.59 17.85
CA VAL A 188 12.53 -8.73 17.49
C VAL A 188 11.68 -9.98 17.31
N VAL A 189 10.76 -10.25 18.25
CA VAL A 189 9.83 -11.40 18.15
C VAL A 189 9.07 -11.36 16.84
N VAL A 190 8.48 -10.22 16.48
CA VAL A 190 7.70 -10.09 15.24
C VAL A 190 8.56 -10.26 13.99
N ARG A 191 9.80 -9.78 13.99
CA ARG A 191 10.73 -9.98 12.88
C ARG A 191 11.15 -11.45 12.73
N VAL A 192 11.47 -12.11 13.84
CA VAL A 192 11.86 -13.54 13.83
C VAL A 192 10.70 -14.41 13.38
N VAL A 193 9.52 -14.23 13.96
CA VAL A 193 8.32 -14.99 13.58
C VAL A 193 7.93 -14.70 12.13
N GLY A 194 7.91 -13.42 11.71
CA GLY A 194 7.63 -13.05 10.32
C GLY A 194 8.64 -13.66 9.35
N GLY A 195 9.94 -13.61 9.68
CA GLY A 195 10.99 -14.25 8.90
C GLY A 195 10.81 -15.76 8.80
N ALA A 196 10.52 -16.43 9.92
CA ALA A 196 10.26 -17.87 9.95
C ALA A 196 9.05 -18.27 9.09
N VAL A 197 7.96 -17.49 9.13
CA VAL A 197 6.80 -17.70 8.25
C VAL A 197 7.18 -17.57 6.77
N VAL A 198 7.97 -16.55 6.41
CA VAL A 198 8.44 -16.38 5.02
C VAL A 198 9.32 -17.56 4.58
N VAL A 199 10.28 -17.98 5.41
CA VAL A 199 11.14 -19.14 5.12
C VAL A 199 10.31 -20.43 4.99
N MET A 200 9.34 -20.64 5.88
CA MET A 200 8.44 -21.79 5.83
C MET A 200 7.62 -21.81 4.54
N LEU A 201 6.99 -20.68 4.17
CA LEU A 201 6.20 -20.60 2.92
C LEU A 201 7.07 -20.80 1.69
N ALA A 202 8.28 -20.24 1.67
CA ALA A 202 9.24 -20.46 0.59
C ALA A 202 9.66 -21.95 0.51
N GLY A 203 9.96 -22.58 1.65
CA GLY A 203 10.28 -24.01 1.72
C GLY A 203 9.14 -24.91 1.24
N LEU A 204 7.91 -24.62 1.66
CA LEU A 204 6.70 -25.33 1.18
C LEU A 204 6.47 -25.16 -0.32
N HIS A 205 6.76 -23.98 -0.87
CA HIS A 205 6.68 -23.74 -2.31
C HIS A 205 7.73 -24.55 -3.07
N LEU A 206 8.99 -24.48 -2.63
CA LEU A 206 10.11 -25.20 -3.26
C LEU A 206 9.95 -26.72 -3.17
N ALA A 207 9.32 -27.22 -2.10
CA ALA A 207 8.99 -28.63 -1.94
C ALA A 207 7.72 -29.06 -2.71
N GLY A 208 7.04 -28.16 -3.41
CA GLY A 208 5.80 -28.46 -4.15
C GLY A 208 4.57 -28.75 -3.26
N HIS A 209 4.67 -28.53 -1.95
CA HIS A 209 3.59 -28.81 -0.99
C HIS A 209 2.62 -27.64 -0.81
N LEU A 210 2.95 -26.44 -1.29
CA LEU A 210 2.10 -25.26 -1.11
C LEU A 210 0.73 -25.39 -1.78
N ALA A 211 0.67 -25.89 -3.02
CA ALA A 211 -0.60 -26.05 -3.75
C ALA A 211 -1.50 -27.14 -3.15
N PRO A 212 -1.01 -28.35 -2.82
CA PRO A 212 -1.77 -29.33 -2.05
C PRO A 212 -2.30 -28.78 -0.72
N LEU A 213 -1.46 -28.07 0.03
CA LEU A 213 -1.85 -27.48 1.32
C LEU A 213 -2.92 -26.41 1.15
N ALA A 214 -2.78 -25.54 0.14
CA ALA A 214 -3.79 -24.54 -0.19
C ALA A 214 -5.14 -25.17 -0.56
N ARG A 215 -5.14 -26.34 -1.22
CA ARG A 215 -6.37 -27.08 -1.55
C ARG A 215 -7.03 -27.73 -0.34
N ALA A 216 -6.27 -28.04 0.71
CA ALA A 216 -6.78 -28.60 1.95
C ALA A 216 -7.34 -27.53 2.93
N LEU A 217 -7.18 -26.24 2.63
CA LEU A 217 -7.66 -25.17 3.50
C LEU A 217 -9.20 -25.08 3.50
N PRO A 218 -9.84 -24.68 4.61
CA PRO A 218 -11.29 -24.46 4.66
C PRO A 218 -11.83 -23.47 3.62
N THR A 219 -10.96 -22.62 3.05
CA THR A 219 -11.32 -21.68 2.00
C THR A 219 -11.72 -22.36 0.68
N THR A 220 -11.25 -23.58 0.41
CA THR A 220 -11.74 -24.37 -0.73
C THR A 220 -13.19 -24.77 -0.53
N TRP A 221 -13.55 -25.25 0.66
CA TRP A 221 -14.95 -25.55 1.00
C TRP A 221 -15.85 -24.32 0.86
N VAL A 222 -15.38 -23.14 1.28
CA VAL A 222 -16.12 -21.87 1.08
C VAL A 222 -16.31 -21.58 -0.41
N ALA A 223 -15.27 -21.72 -1.23
CA ALA A 223 -15.31 -21.50 -2.67
C ALA A 223 -16.25 -22.49 -3.39
N ASP A 224 -16.23 -23.75 -3.00
CA ASP A 224 -17.10 -24.78 -3.57
C ASP A 224 -18.55 -24.56 -3.16
N ALA A 225 -18.80 -24.31 -1.87
CA ALA A 225 -20.14 -24.08 -1.36
C ALA A 225 -20.80 -22.82 -1.97
N ALA A 226 -20.02 -21.80 -2.31
CA ALA A 226 -20.47 -20.59 -3.01
C ALA A 226 -21.15 -20.89 -4.36
N ARG A 227 -20.80 -22.01 -5.00
CA ARG A 227 -21.32 -22.42 -6.31
C ARG A 227 -22.50 -23.39 -6.20
N THR A 228 -22.89 -23.77 -4.98
CA THR A 228 -23.99 -24.71 -4.71
C THR A 228 -25.22 -24.00 -4.13
N GLY A 229 -26.29 -24.75 -3.84
CA GLY A 229 -27.44 -24.24 -3.08
C GLY A 229 -27.15 -23.86 -1.63
N ARG A 230 -25.96 -24.17 -1.09
CA ARG A 230 -25.57 -23.92 0.31
C ARG A 230 -25.02 -22.51 0.56
N TRP A 231 -24.95 -21.65 -0.46
CA TRP A 231 -24.42 -20.30 -0.31
C TRP A 231 -25.09 -19.47 0.81
N PRO A 232 -26.42 -19.55 1.09
CA PRO A 232 -27.02 -18.73 2.15
C PRO A 232 -26.48 -19.09 3.54
N THR A 233 -26.32 -20.40 3.80
CA THR A 233 -25.73 -20.89 5.05
C THR A 233 -24.27 -20.48 5.20
N VAL A 234 -23.50 -20.47 4.11
CA VAL A 234 -22.11 -20.01 4.14
C VAL A 234 -22.02 -18.51 4.39
N VAL A 235 -22.85 -17.70 3.72
CA VAL A 235 -22.91 -16.25 3.96
C VAL A 235 -23.25 -15.98 5.42
N LEU A 236 -24.27 -16.63 5.97
CA LEU A 236 -24.65 -16.47 7.38
C LEU A 236 -23.49 -16.84 8.32
N LEU A 237 -22.85 -17.99 8.10
CA LEU A 237 -21.69 -18.41 8.89
C LEU A 237 -20.56 -17.39 8.84
N LEU A 238 -20.20 -16.90 7.64
CA LEU A 238 -19.15 -15.91 7.45
C LEU A 238 -19.48 -14.58 8.14
N LEU A 239 -20.74 -14.14 8.09
CA LEU A 239 -21.19 -12.92 8.78
C LEU A 239 -21.16 -13.08 10.31
N VAL A 240 -21.60 -14.23 10.84
CA VAL A 240 -21.51 -14.52 12.28
C VAL A 240 -20.05 -14.54 12.74
N LEU A 241 -19.17 -15.21 11.99
CA LEU A 241 -17.74 -15.21 12.26
C LEU A 241 -17.14 -13.81 12.16
N ALA A 242 -17.59 -12.98 11.20
CA ALA A 242 -17.11 -11.62 11.07
C ALA A 242 -17.50 -10.77 12.28
N VAL A 243 -18.76 -10.83 12.72
CA VAL A 243 -19.22 -10.13 13.93
C VAL A 243 -18.46 -10.61 15.16
N ALA A 244 -18.32 -11.93 15.34
CA ALA A 244 -17.53 -12.49 16.44
C ALA A 244 -16.08 -12.00 16.41
N THR A 245 -15.47 -11.94 15.23
CA THR A 245 -14.09 -11.46 15.05
C THR A 245 -13.94 -9.97 15.35
N VAL A 246 -14.92 -9.14 14.96
CA VAL A 246 -14.93 -7.70 15.31
C VAL A 246 -15.01 -7.52 16.83
N VAL A 247 -15.88 -8.27 17.49
CA VAL A 247 -16.02 -8.20 18.96
C VAL A 247 -14.74 -8.68 19.66
N LEU A 248 -14.19 -9.82 19.23
CA LEU A 248 -12.96 -10.36 19.79
C LEU A 248 -11.73 -9.50 19.47
N GLY A 249 -11.71 -8.85 18.30
CA GLY A 249 -10.63 -7.98 17.83
C GLY A 249 -10.50 -6.66 18.59
N ALA A 250 -11.55 -6.22 19.30
CA ALA A 250 -11.46 -5.09 20.21
C ALA A 250 -10.53 -5.35 21.42
N ARG A 251 -10.41 -6.60 21.88
CA ARG A 251 -9.51 -6.95 23.01
C ARG A 251 -8.03 -6.71 22.70
N PRO A 252 -7.45 -7.25 21.60
CA PRO A 252 -6.08 -6.94 21.25
C PRO A 252 -5.88 -5.45 20.92
N ALA A 253 -6.91 -4.75 20.41
CA ALA A 253 -6.83 -3.31 20.20
C ALA A 253 -6.69 -2.53 21.52
N ALA A 254 -7.53 -2.86 22.52
CA ALA A 254 -7.46 -2.29 23.87
C ALA A 254 -6.11 -2.60 24.54
N TRP A 255 -5.64 -3.85 24.44
CA TRP A 255 -4.34 -4.23 24.96
C TRP A 255 -3.19 -3.46 24.30
N ALA A 256 -3.15 -3.39 22.97
CA ALA A 256 -2.12 -2.68 22.25
C ALA A 256 -2.11 -1.17 22.57
N LEU A 257 -3.29 -0.54 22.62
CA LEU A 257 -3.43 0.89 22.92
C LEU A 257 -3.15 1.23 24.39
N GLY A 258 -3.38 0.29 25.31
CA GLY A 258 -3.00 0.45 26.72
C GLY A 258 -1.49 0.39 26.96
N LEU A 259 -0.70 -0.10 25.99
CA LEU A 259 0.76 -0.12 26.09
C LEU A 259 1.40 1.16 25.52
N PRO A 260 2.51 1.64 26.11
CA PRO A 260 3.22 2.79 25.61
C PRO A 260 3.73 2.55 24.18
N PRO A 261 3.62 3.52 23.25
CA PRO A 261 4.06 3.37 21.86
C PRO A 261 5.59 3.45 21.76
N ARG A 262 6.28 2.38 22.20
CA ARG A 262 7.74 2.35 22.40
C ARG A 262 8.56 2.73 21.17
N GLU A 263 8.17 2.31 19.95
CA GLU A 263 8.92 2.66 18.74
C GLU A 263 8.85 4.17 18.42
N GLU A 264 7.69 4.80 18.66
CA GLU A 264 7.49 6.23 18.45
C GLU A 264 8.23 7.02 19.54
N LEU A 265 8.06 6.63 20.81
CA LEU A 265 8.71 7.26 21.96
C LEU A 265 10.24 7.20 21.87
N ARG A 266 10.84 6.05 21.49
CA ARG A 266 12.29 5.97 21.28
C ARG A 266 12.80 7.00 20.26
N THR A 267 11.97 7.32 19.27
CA THR A 267 12.32 8.27 18.20
C THR A 267 12.12 9.72 18.63
N GLN A 268 11.06 9.99 19.42
CA GLN A 268 10.67 11.35 19.81
C GLN A 268 11.31 11.83 21.12
N SER A 269 11.43 10.96 22.12
CA SER A 269 11.91 11.30 23.47
C SER A 269 13.25 10.64 23.80
N GLY A 270 13.89 9.98 22.83
CA GLY A 270 15.20 9.39 23.00
C GLY A 270 16.29 10.45 23.07
N VAL A 271 17.18 10.36 24.04
CA VAL A 271 18.41 11.17 24.08
C VAL A 271 19.38 10.55 23.07
N HIS A 272 19.79 11.35 22.09
CA HIS A 272 20.75 10.95 21.07
C HIS A 272 21.93 11.90 21.13
N GLU A 273 23.13 11.35 21.17
CA GLU A 273 24.34 12.14 21.06
C GLU A 273 24.36 12.90 19.74
N ALA A 274 24.75 14.18 19.80
CA ALA A 274 24.90 15.01 18.63
C ALA A 274 25.99 14.40 17.73
N ARG A 275 25.58 13.91 16.57
CA ARG A 275 26.52 13.32 15.63
C ARG A 275 27.28 14.42 14.88
N PRO A 276 28.56 14.20 14.49
CA PRO A 276 29.33 15.15 13.70
C PRO A 276 28.62 15.58 12.43
N ALA A 277 28.89 16.81 11.98
CA ALA A 277 28.40 17.31 10.70
C ALA A 277 28.86 16.38 9.56
N PRO A 278 27.99 16.04 8.60
CA PRO A 278 28.38 15.14 7.51
C PRO A 278 29.41 15.81 6.61
N ALA A 279 30.54 15.13 6.36
CA ALA A 279 31.51 15.58 5.37
C ALA A 279 30.88 15.52 3.97
N PRO A 280 30.86 16.62 3.20
CA PRO A 280 30.29 16.62 1.87
C PRO A 280 31.16 15.78 0.95
N ARG A 281 30.62 14.65 0.45
CA ARG A 281 31.25 13.90 -0.65
C ARG A 281 30.95 14.53 -2.01
N TRP A 282 29.80 15.19 -2.12
CA TRP A 282 29.30 15.82 -3.34
C TRP A 282 28.48 17.07 -2.96
N GLY A 283 28.76 18.22 -3.58
CA GLY A 283 28.05 19.47 -3.33
C GLY A 283 28.51 20.22 -2.06
N SER A 284 27.65 21.11 -1.55
CA SER A 284 27.93 21.92 -0.35
C SER A 284 27.67 21.15 0.96
N ALA A 285 28.27 21.63 2.05
CA ALA A 285 28.01 21.12 3.40
C ALA A 285 26.51 21.18 3.77
N ASP A 286 25.83 22.25 3.38
CA ASP A 286 24.38 22.41 3.61
C ASP A 286 23.55 21.34 2.91
N ARG A 287 23.89 21.00 1.66
CA ARG A 287 23.23 19.91 0.93
C ARG A 287 23.45 18.56 1.61
N ALA A 288 24.66 18.31 2.11
CA ALA A 288 24.97 17.09 2.84
C ALA A 288 24.15 17.00 4.14
N LEU A 289 24.02 18.12 4.86
CA LEU A 289 23.21 18.22 6.07
C LEU A 289 21.71 18.02 5.76
N LEU A 290 21.17 18.72 4.76
CA LEU A 290 19.78 18.57 4.33
C LEU A 290 19.47 17.13 3.88
N ARG A 291 20.37 16.48 3.12
CA ARG A 291 20.16 15.10 2.67
C ARG A 291 20.13 14.13 3.84
N ARG A 292 20.97 14.37 4.84
CA ARG A 292 20.98 13.59 6.08
C ARG A 292 19.70 13.81 6.89
N LEU A 293 19.22 15.05 6.99
CA LEU A 293 17.95 15.37 7.65
C LEU A 293 16.79 14.65 6.95
N ASP A 294 16.70 14.74 5.62
CA ASP A 294 15.63 14.12 4.83
C ASP A 294 15.63 12.60 4.89
N ARG A 295 16.81 11.97 4.74
CA ARG A 295 16.96 10.53 4.99
C ARG A 295 16.58 10.19 6.43
N GLY A 296 16.99 11.01 7.38
CA GLY A 296 16.62 10.90 8.78
C GLY A 296 15.11 10.87 8.98
N SER A 297 14.37 11.78 8.38
CA SER A 297 12.89 11.83 8.46
C SER A 297 12.24 10.57 7.89
N VAL A 298 12.73 10.07 6.74
CA VAL A 298 12.25 8.81 6.14
C VAL A 298 12.43 7.63 7.10
N TRP A 299 13.63 7.47 7.66
CA TRP A 299 13.97 6.30 8.47
C TRP A 299 13.45 6.38 9.91
N ARG A 300 13.23 7.60 10.44
CA ARG A 300 12.60 7.84 11.74
C ARG A 300 11.12 7.48 11.71
N SER A 301 10.40 7.79 10.63
CA SER A 301 9.01 7.38 10.49
C SER A 301 8.88 5.85 10.47
N VAL A 302 8.13 5.33 11.43
CA VAL A 302 7.91 3.90 11.62
C VAL A 302 7.17 3.31 10.41
N GLY A 303 6.10 3.97 9.96
CA GLY A 303 5.29 3.53 8.83
C GLY A 303 6.09 3.48 7.54
N MET A 304 6.94 4.48 7.30
CA MET A 304 7.78 4.54 6.10
C MET A 304 8.86 3.45 6.08
N ARG A 305 9.58 3.26 7.19
CA ARG A 305 10.60 2.20 7.30
C ARG A 305 9.99 0.82 7.06
N ARG A 306 8.82 0.54 7.65
CA ARG A 306 8.08 -0.71 7.45
C ARG A 306 7.63 -0.85 5.99
N GLY A 307 7.04 0.20 5.43
CA GLY A 307 6.57 0.24 4.05
C GLY A 307 7.68 -0.01 3.03
N LEU A 308 8.84 0.63 3.20
CA LEU A 308 10.00 0.45 2.30
C LEU A 308 10.51 -0.99 2.32
N LEU A 309 10.57 -1.62 3.51
CA LEU A 309 10.98 -3.03 3.63
C LEU A 309 9.99 -3.97 2.93
N VAL A 310 8.69 -3.79 3.17
CA VAL A 310 7.64 -4.62 2.56
C VAL A 310 7.62 -4.45 1.04
N LEU A 311 7.72 -3.22 0.53
CA LEU A 311 7.70 -2.97 -0.91
C LEU A 311 9.00 -3.35 -1.61
N GLY A 312 10.15 -3.29 -0.92
CA GLY A 312 11.44 -3.73 -1.47
C GLY A 312 11.55 -5.25 -1.54
N LEU A 313 11.10 -5.96 -0.50
CA LEU A 313 11.23 -7.40 -0.42
C LEU A 313 10.07 -8.15 -1.07
N GLY A 314 8.82 -7.67 -0.92
CA GLY A 314 7.62 -8.41 -1.33
C GLY A 314 7.63 -8.82 -2.80
N PRO A 315 7.65 -7.86 -3.75
CA PRO A 315 7.67 -8.17 -5.18
C PRO A 315 8.88 -9.01 -5.60
N GLY A 316 10.06 -8.73 -5.03
CA GLY A 316 11.28 -9.48 -5.34
C GLY A 316 11.26 -10.92 -4.81
N LEU A 317 10.70 -11.17 -3.63
CA LEU A 317 10.48 -12.52 -3.10
C LEU A 317 9.47 -13.29 -3.96
N VAL A 318 8.41 -12.64 -4.43
CA VAL A 318 7.48 -13.26 -5.39
C VAL A 318 8.20 -13.62 -6.68
N ALA A 319 9.02 -12.72 -7.23
CA ALA A 319 9.82 -13.02 -8.43
C ALA A 319 10.79 -14.18 -8.22
N LEU A 320 11.45 -14.22 -7.06
CA LEU A 320 12.38 -15.28 -6.68
C LEU A 320 11.68 -16.64 -6.56
N VAL A 321 10.54 -16.68 -5.87
CA VAL A 321 9.81 -17.92 -5.54
C VAL A 321 9.02 -18.42 -6.75
N ALA A 322 8.24 -17.55 -7.41
CA ALA A 322 7.36 -17.93 -8.52
C ALA A 322 8.09 -18.21 -9.85
N GLY A 323 9.41 -18.00 -9.92
CA GLY A 323 10.20 -18.25 -11.13
C GLY A 323 9.75 -17.38 -12.31
N LEU A 324 9.46 -16.10 -12.07
CA LEU A 324 8.94 -15.21 -13.10
C LEU A 324 9.99 -14.96 -14.19
N GLU A 325 9.60 -15.20 -15.44
CA GLU A 325 10.44 -14.91 -16.60
C GLU A 325 10.73 -13.41 -16.74
N TRP A 326 11.85 -13.08 -17.41
CA TRP A 326 12.28 -11.69 -17.63
C TRP A 326 11.22 -10.81 -18.32
N SER A 327 10.38 -11.41 -19.17
CA SER A 327 9.23 -10.77 -19.81
C SER A 327 8.23 -10.21 -18.78
N THR A 328 8.02 -10.93 -17.69
CA THR A 328 7.13 -10.55 -16.58
C THR A 328 7.85 -9.65 -15.57
N VAL A 329 9.15 -9.86 -15.37
CA VAL A 329 9.98 -9.03 -14.49
C VAL A 329 10.00 -7.57 -14.93
N LEU A 330 9.88 -7.26 -16.24
CA LEU A 330 9.81 -5.88 -16.77
C LEU A 330 8.73 -5.00 -16.10
N LEU A 331 7.65 -5.59 -15.60
CA LEU A 331 6.55 -4.86 -14.95
C LEU A 331 6.85 -4.53 -13.48
N LEU A 332 7.65 -5.35 -12.80
CA LEU A 332 7.78 -5.33 -11.33
C LEU A 332 8.58 -4.13 -10.79
N PRO A 333 9.71 -3.70 -11.38
CA PRO A 333 10.46 -2.55 -10.89
C PRO A 333 9.62 -1.27 -10.92
N GLY A 334 8.79 -1.08 -11.95
CA GLY A 334 7.94 0.09 -12.07
C GLY A 334 6.84 0.16 -11.02
N LEU A 335 6.22 -0.98 -10.71
CA LEU A 335 5.24 -1.11 -9.62
C LEU A 335 5.90 -0.88 -8.25
N SER A 336 7.09 -1.46 -8.04
CA SER A 336 7.86 -1.31 -6.79
C SER A 336 8.28 0.15 -6.56
N ALA A 337 8.79 0.82 -7.61
CA ALA A 337 9.14 2.24 -7.57
C ALA A 337 7.93 3.14 -7.31
N SER A 338 6.80 2.85 -7.95
CA SER A 338 5.53 3.56 -7.71
C SER A 338 5.04 3.37 -6.28
N GLY A 339 5.11 2.15 -5.75
CA GLY A 339 4.80 1.85 -4.36
C GLY A 339 5.66 2.67 -3.39
N ALA A 340 6.98 2.72 -3.61
CA ALA A 340 7.88 3.50 -2.77
C ALA A 340 7.55 5.00 -2.82
N ALA A 341 7.23 5.53 -4.01
CA ALA A 341 6.82 6.91 -4.19
C ALA A 341 5.46 7.23 -3.53
N LEU A 342 4.55 6.26 -3.43
CA LEU A 342 3.27 6.40 -2.74
C LEU A 342 3.39 6.50 -1.22
N LEU A 343 4.45 5.95 -0.62
CA LEU A 343 4.65 6.02 0.83
C LEU A 343 4.74 7.45 1.36
N PHE A 344 5.34 8.36 0.58
CA PHE A 344 5.50 9.76 0.97
C PHE A 344 5.74 10.70 -0.21
N GLY A 345 6.33 10.24 -1.32
CA GLY A 345 6.70 11.08 -2.46
C GLY A 345 5.54 11.90 -3.04
N VAL A 346 4.32 11.34 -3.06
CA VAL A 346 3.11 12.06 -3.50
C VAL A 346 2.80 13.31 -2.68
N ASN A 347 3.32 13.38 -1.45
CA ASN A 347 3.31 14.55 -0.58
C ASN A 347 4.67 14.71 0.10
N ALA A 348 5.77 14.74 -0.68
CA ALA A 348 7.14 14.63 -0.16
C ALA A 348 7.49 15.61 0.98
N TRP A 349 6.80 16.74 1.04
CA TRP A 349 6.96 17.80 2.03
C TRP A 349 6.43 17.43 3.42
N CYS A 350 5.52 16.46 3.53
CA CYS A 350 5.02 15.99 4.84
C CYS A 350 6.10 15.35 5.74
N LEU A 351 7.29 15.07 5.19
CA LEU A 351 8.44 14.62 5.98
C LEU A 351 8.93 15.67 6.99
N ASP A 352 8.62 16.94 6.75
CA ASP A 352 8.95 18.02 7.68
C ASP A 352 7.77 18.29 8.65
N GLY A 353 6.52 18.06 8.21
CA GLY A 353 5.31 18.26 9.01
C GLY A 353 5.27 19.64 9.68
N LYS A 354 5.05 19.68 11.00
CA LYS A 354 5.10 20.91 11.82
C LYS A 354 6.45 21.63 11.75
N GLY A 355 7.54 20.88 11.52
CA GLY A 355 8.89 21.42 11.37
C GLY A 355 9.15 22.12 10.04
N MET A 356 8.17 22.15 9.11
CA MET A 356 8.34 22.80 7.82
C MET A 356 8.59 24.32 7.94
N VAL A 357 7.93 24.99 8.90
CA VAL A 357 8.16 26.43 9.14
C VAL A 357 9.59 26.67 9.61
N TRP A 358 10.07 25.86 10.55
CA TRP A 358 11.46 25.93 11.00
C TRP A 358 12.43 25.68 9.84
N ARG A 359 12.15 24.70 8.98
CA ARG A 359 12.99 24.40 7.81
C ARG A 359 13.10 25.58 6.84
N GLU A 360 12.01 26.32 6.64
CA GLU A 360 11.99 27.49 5.76
C GLU A 360 12.80 28.67 6.34
N THR A 361 13.04 28.71 7.65
CA THR A 361 13.91 29.72 8.28
C THR A 361 15.40 29.43 8.14
N LEU A 362 15.79 28.25 7.65
CA LEU A 362 17.20 27.91 7.47
C LEU A 362 17.82 28.77 6.36
N PRO A 363 19.07 29.25 6.52
CA PRO A 363 19.75 30.09 5.54
C PRO A 363 20.27 29.28 4.35
N VAL A 364 19.40 28.50 3.70
CA VAL A 364 19.75 27.61 2.58
C VAL A 364 18.87 27.92 1.37
N PRO A 365 19.42 27.94 0.13
CA PRO A 365 18.61 28.22 -1.05
C PRO A 365 17.45 27.23 -1.23
N ALA A 366 16.25 27.73 -1.54
CA ALA A 366 15.07 26.90 -1.80
C ALA A 366 15.29 25.86 -2.93
N ALA A 367 16.19 26.17 -3.87
CA ALA A 367 16.62 25.26 -4.92
C ALA A 367 17.25 23.98 -4.38
N ASP A 368 18.04 24.10 -3.32
CA ASP A 368 18.78 23.00 -2.71
C ASP A 368 17.84 22.13 -1.89
N VAL A 369 16.89 22.76 -1.18
CA VAL A 369 15.81 22.06 -0.47
C VAL A 369 15.02 21.16 -1.44
N PHE A 370 14.62 21.68 -2.61
CA PHE A 370 13.95 20.88 -3.63
C PHE A 370 14.82 19.77 -4.20
N GLY A 371 16.08 20.11 -4.57
CA GLY A 371 17.00 19.15 -5.17
C GLY A 371 17.29 17.98 -4.25
N VAL A 372 17.58 18.25 -2.99
CA VAL A 372 17.82 17.22 -1.97
C VAL A 372 16.57 16.37 -1.74
N ARG A 373 15.38 17.00 -1.63
CA ARG A 373 14.13 16.25 -1.45
C ARG A 373 13.88 15.28 -2.61
N ALA A 374 14.06 15.75 -3.85
CA ALA A 374 13.90 14.92 -5.04
C ALA A 374 14.90 13.76 -5.06
N VAL A 375 16.16 14.00 -4.65
CA VAL A 375 17.18 12.94 -4.55
C VAL A 375 16.78 11.89 -3.51
N VAL A 376 16.32 12.28 -2.32
CA VAL A 376 15.92 11.29 -1.29
C VAL A 376 14.71 10.46 -1.72
N VAL A 377 13.74 11.05 -2.41
CA VAL A 377 12.62 10.30 -3.02
C VAL A 377 13.16 9.31 -4.05
N ALA A 378 14.04 9.76 -4.95
CA ALA A 378 14.65 8.91 -5.97
C ALA A 378 15.45 7.75 -5.37
N GLU A 379 16.23 8.00 -4.32
CA GLU A 379 16.99 6.97 -3.59
C GLU A 379 16.08 5.88 -3.04
N CYS A 380 14.96 6.25 -2.41
CA CYS A 380 14.01 5.29 -1.87
C CYS A 380 13.39 4.45 -2.99
N MET A 381 13.04 5.08 -4.13
CA MET A 381 12.50 4.39 -5.30
C MET A 381 13.53 3.43 -5.90
N VAL A 382 14.77 3.86 -6.11
CA VAL A 382 15.87 3.04 -6.62
C VAL A 382 16.17 1.88 -5.68
N LEU A 383 16.24 2.12 -4.37
CA LEU A 383 16.50 1.08 -3.38
C LEU A 383 15.43 -0.01 -3.43
N VAL A 384 14.15 0.37 -3.39
CA VAL A 384 13.02 -0.57 -3.38
C VAL A 384 12.93 -1.34 -4.69
N SER A 385 12.96 -0.66 -5.83
CA SER A 385 12.83 -1.30 -7.14
C SER A 385 14.08 -2.07 -7.57
N GLY A 386 15.27 -1.62 -7.14
CA GLY A 386 16.54 -2.30 -7.41
C GLY A 386 16.66 -3.64 -6.69
N VAL A 387 16.14 -3.77 -5.46
CA VAL A 387 16.07 -5.07 -4.75
C VAL A 387 15.29 -6.09 -5.58
N THR A 388 14.16 -5.69 -6.17
CA THR A 388 13.37 -6.57 -7.06
C THR A 388 14.19 -7.02 -8.28
N VAL A 389 14.96 -6.14 -8.91
CA VAL A 389 15.82 -6.48 -10.05
C VAL A 389 16.94 -7.43 -9.63
N VAL A 390 17.59 -7.18 -8.49
CA VAL A 390 18.65 -8.05 -7.96
C VAL A 390 18.11 -9.45 -7.65
N LEU A 391 16.95 -9.55 -7.01
CA LEU A 391 16.33 -10.85 -6.72
C LEU A 391 15.92 -11.60 -8.00
N ALA A 392 15.47 -10.90 -9.04
CA ALA A 392 15.23 -11.49 -10.34
C ALA A 392 16.51 -11.99 -11.03
N LEU A 393 17.62 -11.23 -10.94
CA LEU A 393 18.93 -11.66 -11.43
C LEU A 393 19.43 -12.92 -10.71
N LEU A 394 19.27 -12.99 -9.38
CA LEU A 394 19.65 -14.16 -8.60
C LEU A 394 18.86 -15.41 -8.98
N ARG A 395 17.57 -15.27 -9.36
CA ARG A 395 16.71 -16.40 -9.74
C ARG A 395 16.93 -16.88 -11.17
N ASN A 396 17.03 -15.93 -12.11
CA ASN A 396 16.96 -16.20 -13.54
C ASN A 396 18.32 -16.09 -14.25
N GLY A 397 19.37 -15.69 -13.55
CA GLY A 397 20.66 -15.35 -14.16
C GLY A 397 20.59 -14.07 -14.99
N LEU A 398 21.61 -13.86 -15.83
CA LEU A 398 21.69 -12.69 -16.70
C LEU A 398 20.65 -12.78 -17.83
N PRO A 399 19.85 -11.73 -18.07
CA PRO A 399 18.95 -11.70 -19.21
C PRO A 399 19.72 -11.64 -20.53
N PRO A 400 19.11 -12.05 -21.65
CA PRO A 400 19.61 -11.73 -22.98
C PRO A 400 19.86 -10.22 -23.13
N LEU A 401 20.86 -9.82 -23.92
CA LEU A 401 21.31 -8.42 -24.03
C LEU A 401 20.16 -7.45 -24.29
N VAL A 402 19.30 -7.74 -25.28
CA VAL A 402 18.15 -6.87 -25.61
C VAL A 402 17.21 -6.72 -24.43
N THR A 403 16.85 -7.83 -23.78
CA THR A 403 15.97 -7.83 -22.62
C THR A 403 16.58 -7.08 -21.44
N GLY A 404 17.88 -7.26 -21.18
CA GLY A 404 18.61 -6.53 -20.15
C GLY A 404 18.63 -5.02 -20.40
N VAL A 405 18.90 -4.60 -21.64
CA VAL A 405 18.86 -3.19 -22.04
C VAL A 405 17.44 -2.62 -21.95
N ALA A 406 16.42 -3.39 -22.33
CA ALA A 406 15.03 -3.00 -22.19
C ALA A 406 14.61 -2.83 -20.72
N VAL A 407 15.01 -3.76 -19.84
CA VAL A 407 14.76 -3.68 -18.39
C VAL A 407 15.43 -2.44 -17.81
N ALA A 408 16.72 -2.21 -18.11
CA ALA A 408 17.45 -1.06 -17.58
C ALA A 408 16.87 0.27 -18.08
N SER A 409 16.53 0.35 -19.37
CA SER A 409 15.94 1.54 -19.99
C SER A 409 14.55 1.83 -19.41
N CYS A 410 13.69 0.80 -19.31
CA CYS A 410 12.37 0.91 -18.70
C CYS A 410 12.46 1.36 -17.24
N TRP A 411 13.36 0.74 -16.47
CA TRP A 411 13.57 1.06 -15.07
C TRP A 411 13.98 2.53 -14.88
N LEU A 412 14.95 3.01 -15.66
CA LEU A 412 15.37 4.40 -15.63
C LEU A 412 14.25 5.37 -16.02
N VAL A 413 13.51 5.07 -17.11
CA VAL A 413 12.37 5.88 -17.55
C VAL A 413 11.33 5.98 -16.45
N VAL A 414 10.92 4.85 -15.88
CA VAL A 414 9.90 4.82 -14.84
C VAL A 414 10.35 5.58 -13.59
N LEU A 415 11.61 5.43 -13.17
CA LEU A 415 12.15 6.18 -12.02
C LEU A 415 12.04 7.69 -12.22
N VAL A 416 12.50 8.22 -13.35
CA VAL A 416 12.46 9.66 -13.63
C VAL A 416 11.02 10.15 -13.83
N GLN A 417 10.19 9.35 -14.50
CA GLN A 417 8.79 9.67 -14.75
C GLN A 417 7.97 9.74 -13.46
N VAL A 418 8.07 8.73 -12.59
CA VAL A 418 7.39 8.69 -11.29
C VAL A 418 7.90 9.82 -10.41
N LEU A 419 9.21 10.06 -10.34
CA LEU A 419 9.78 11.17 -9.57
C LEU A 419 9.23 12.53 -10.02
N ALA A 420 9.24 12.79 -11.33
CA ALA A 420 8.69 14.01 -11.90
C ALA A 420 7.19 14.17 -11.59
N VAL A 421 6.43 13.08 -11.63
CA VAL A 421 5.00 13.05 -11.32
C VAL A 421 4.75 13.42 -9.86
N VAL A 422 5.40 12.71 -8.92
CA VAL A 422 5.12 12.87 -7.48
C VAL A 422 5.64 14.21 -6.95
N MET A 423 6.79 14.70 -7.42
CA MET A 423 7.28 16.04 -7.08
C MET A 423 6.39 17.15 -7.64
N THR A 424 5.70 16.90 -8.76
CA THR A 424 4.68 17.84 -9.26
C THR A 424 3.44 17.84 -8.35
N TRP A 425 3.01 16.66 -7.91
CA TRP A 425 1.83 16.52 -7.04
C TRP A 425 2.06 17.11 -5.65
N SER A 426 3.23 16.89 -5.05
CA SER A 426 3.56 17.42 -3.71
C SER A 426 3.49 18.94 -3.64
N ILE A 427 3.76 19.64 -4.75
CA ILE A 427 3.63 21.11 -4.84
C ILE A 427 2.20 21.53 -5.17
N ARG A 428 1.53 20.85 -6.11
CA ARG A 428 0.19 21.25 -6.57
C ARG A 428 -0.89 21.01 -5.51
N SER A 429 -0.78 19.89 -4.80
CA SER A 429 -1.76 19.41 -3.84
C SER A 429 -1.07 18.97 -2.55
N PRO A 430 -0.49 19.91 -1.79
CA PRO A 430 0.10 19.60 -0.49
C PRO A 430 -1.01 19.19 0.49
N TYR A 431 -0.66 18.30 1.43
CA TYR A 431 -1.56 17.90 2.53
C TYR A 431 -0.84 18.04 3.86
N SER A 432 -1.59 18.43 4.90
CA SER A 432 -1.16 18.28 6.30
C SER A 432 -1.17 16.78 6.63
N ALA A 433 -0.01 16.24 6.98
CA ALA A 433 0.11 14.85 7.42
C ALA A 433 1.22 14.74 8.45
N ASP A 434 0.92 14.10 9.59
CA ASP A 434 1.92 13.75 10.60
C ASP A 434 2.38 12.30 10.41
N LEU A 435 3.62 12.10 9.96
CA LEU A 435 4.19 10.76 9.77
C LEU A 435 4.87 10.19 11.03
N SER A 436 4.59 10.78 12.21
CA SER A 436 5.05 10.27 13.50
C SER A 436 4.42 8.93 13.88
N SER A 437 3.14 8.74 13.55
CA SER A 437 2.39 7.49 13.79
C SER A 437 2.60 6.48 12.65
N PRO A 438 2.77 5.18 12.95
CA PRO A 438 2.82 4.13 11.92
C PRO A 438 1.50 3.98 11.14
N ARG A 439 0.42 4.58 11.63
CA ARG A 439 -0.93 4.51 11.05
C ARG A 439 -1.24 5.66 10.10
N ALA A 440 -0.39 6.68 10.10
CA ALA A 440 -0.59 7.88 9.31
C ALA A 440 -0.36 7.61 7.82
N THR A 441 -1.06 8.39 6.99
CA THR A 441 -0.92 8.35 5.53
C THR A 441 -0.54 9.73 5.00
N PRO A 442 0.32 9.81 3.98
CA PRO A 442 0.84 11.08 3.46
C PRO A 442 -0.22 11.94 2.75
N ALA A 443 -1.35 11.36 2.34
CA ALA A 443 -2.47 12.06 1.72
C ALA A 443 -3.80 11.34 2.06
N PRO A 444 -4.96 12.02 1.91
CA PRO A 444 -6.27 11.40 2.08
C PRO A 444 -6.47 10.18 1.17
N HIS A 445 -7.20 9.16 1.63
CA HIS A 445 -7.32 7.88 0.93
C HIS A 445 -7.86 7.98 -0.50
N ALA A 446 -8.87 8.83 -0.73
CA ALA A 446 -9.40 9.03 -2.08
C ALA A 446 -8.34 9.61 -3.03
N ALA A 447 -7.53 10.57 -2.54
CA ALA A 447 -6.41 11.11 -3.32
C ALA A 447 -5.32 10.06 -3.54
N MET A 448 -4.99 9.28 -2.50
CA MET A 448 -4.05 8.15 -2.60
C MET A 448 -4.48 7.11 -3.63
N ALA A 449 -5.77 6.76 -3.69
CA ALA A 449 -6.29 5.84 -4.69
C ALA A 449 -6.14 6.41 -6.11
N GLY A 450 -6.46 7.70 -6.29
CA GLY A 450 -6.25 8.39 -7.58
C GLY A 450 -4.77 8.44 -7.99
N TYR A 451 -3.87 8.74 -7.05
CA TYR A 451 -2.42 8.75 -7.28
C TYR A 451 -1.91 7.36 -7.63
N ALA A 452 -2.31 6.34 -6.88
CA ALA A 452 -1.88 4.96 -7.09
C ALA A 452 -2.39 4.42 -8.42
N GLY A 453 -3.67 4.62 -8.76
CA GLY A 453 -4.23 4.23 -10.05
C GLY A 453 -3.52 4.90 -11.22
N ARG A 454 -3.26 6.20 -11.11
CA ARG A 454 -2.54 6.95 -12.16
C ARG A 454 -1.09 6.52 -12.31
N LEU A 455 -0.37 6.29 -11.21
CA LEU A 455 1.01 5.79 -11.27
C LEU A 455 1.03 4.39 -11.87
N SER A 456 0.20 3.48 -11.37
CA SER A 456 0.11 2.10 -11.87
C SER A 456 -0.16 2.07 -13.37
N LEU A 457 -1.17 2.80 -13.85
CA LEU A 457 -1.50 2.86 -15.28
C LEU A 457 -0.30 3.31 -16.11
N VAL A 458 0.33 4.42 -15.70
CA VAL A 458 1.47 4.99 -16.42
C VAL A 458 2.64 4.01 -16.44
N THR A 459 3.01 3.43 -15.29
CA THR A 459 4.14 2.51 -15.22
C THR A 459 3.88 1.20 -15.94
N THR A 460 2.64 0.69 -15.92
CA THR A 460 2.25 -0.53 -16.64
C THR A 460 2.29 -0.30 -18.14
N LEU A 461 1.77 0.81 -18.65
CA LEU A 461 1.84 1.13 -20.08
C LEU A 461 3.28 1.30 -20.56
N THR A 462 4.12 1.98 -19.79
CA THR A 462 5.55 2.09 -20.10
C THR A 462 6.21 0.72 -20.10
N ALA A 463 5.98 -0.11 -19.09
CA ALA A 463 6.55 -1.45 -19.04
C ALA A 463 6.06 -2.34 -20.20
N MET A 464 4.78 -2.31 -20.55
CA MET A 464 4.23 -3.02 -21.71
C MET A 464 4.90 -2.60 -23.02
N LEU A 465 5.13 -1.29 -23.21
CA LEU A 465 5.88 -0.79 -24.37
C LEU A 465 7.30 -1.39 -24.41
N PHE A 466 8.04 -1.36 -23.30
CA PHE A 466 9.39 -1.92 -23.24
C PHE A 466 9.42 -3.45 -23.34
N THR A 467 8.38 -4.15 -22.89
CA THR A 467 8.19 -5.58 -23.15
C THR A 467 8.02 -5.85 -24.64
N GLY A 468 7.24 -5.04 -25.36
CA GLY A 468 7.14 -5.11 -26.81
C GLY A 468 8.47 -4.85 -27.52
N LEU A 469 9.22 -3.85 -27.07
CA LEU A 469 10.56 -3.56 -27.62
C LEU A 469 11.57 -4.68 -27.36
N ALA A 470 11.46 -5.38 -26.23
CA ALA A 470 12.32 -6.50 -25.88
C ALA A 470 12.13 -7.73 -26.80
N ALA A 471 11.00 -7.81 -27.52
CA ALA A 471 10.75 -8.86 -28.50
C ALA A 471 11.45 -8.61 -29.86
N LEU A 472 11.99 -7.40 -30.08
CA LEU A 472 12.69 -7.04 -31.31
C LEU A 472 14.19 -7.36 -31.19
N PRO A 473 14.91 -7.63 -32.30
CA PRO A 473 16.33 -8.01 -32.25
C PRO A 473 17.30 -6.83 -32.01
N TYR A 474 16.80 -5.60 -31.80
CA TYR A 474 17.62 -4.38 -31.79
C TYR A 474 17.89 -3.86 -30.36
N ALA A 475 19.09 -4.10 -29.84
CA ALA A 475 19.46 -3.67 -28.48
C ALA A 475 19.51 -2.14 -28.27
N TRP A 476 19.75 -1.35 -29.34
CA TRP A 476 19.78 0.12 -29.25
C TRP A 476 18.38 0.74 -29.17
N LEU A 477 17.35 0.02 -29.63
CA LEU A 477 16.00 0.56 -29.79
C LEU A 477 15.33 0.92 -28.44
N PRO A 478 15.40 0.10 -27.37
CA PRO A 478 14.89 0.51 -26.05
C PRO A 478 15.53 1.80 -25.53
N VAL A 479 16.84 1.97 -25.76
CA VAL A 479 17.56 3.19 -25.34
C VAL A 479 17.07 4.40 -26.13
N ALA A 480 16.97 4.28 -27.46
CA ALA A 480 16.47 5.35 -28.32
C ALA A 480 15.04 5.78 -27.94
N VAL A 481 14.16 4.81 -27.65
CA VAL A 481 12.79 5.09 -27.19
C VAL A 481 12.77 5.67 -25.77
N ALA A 482 13.73 5.34 -24.90
CA ALA A 482 13.79 5.92 -23.55
C ALA A 482 14.08 7.43 -23.55
N LEU A 483 14.91 7.92 -24.48
CA LEU A 483 15.34 9.33 -24.55
C LEU A 483 14.18 10.34 -24.55
N PRO A 484 13.13 10.24 -25.40
CA PRO A 484 12.01 11.19 -25.36
C PRO A 484 11.24 11.15 -24.03
N PHE A 485 11.05 9.98 -23.43
CA PHE A 485 10.39 9.87 -22.12
C PHE A 485 11.21 10.53 -21.01
N LEU A 486 12.54 10.35 -21.03
CA LEU A 486 13.47 10.96 -20.07
C LEU A 486 13.51 12.48 -20.24
N ALA A 487 13.58 12.98 -21.48
CA ALA A 487 13.57 14.41 -21.78
C ALA A 487 12.26 15.07 -21.31
N TRP A 488 11.11 14.45 -21.61
CA TRP A 488 9.81 14.94 -21.18
C TRP A 488 9.66 14.94 -19.65
N SER A 489 10.04 13.84 -19.00
CA SER A 489 9.94 13.69 -17.55
C SER A 489 10.88 14.66 -16.82
N SER A 490 12.10 14.85 -17.33
CA SER A 490 13.05 15.84 -16.82
C SER A 490 12.52 17.26 -16.97
N ARG A 491 11.94 17.61 -18.13
CA ARG A 491 11.28 18.91 -18.34
C ARG A 491 10.15 19.14 -17.33
N ARG A 492 9.35 18.10 -17.03
CA ARG A 492 8.31 18.17 -16.02
C ARG A 492 8.87 18.37 -14.60
N LEU A 493 9.95 17.68 -14.24
CA LEU A 493 10.63 17.87 -12.96
C LEU A 493 11.20 19.29 -12.83
N LEU A 494 11.80 19.83 -13.89
CA LEU A 494 12.28 21.21 -13.93
C LEU A 494 11.13 22.22 -13.77
N ARG A 495 9.96 21.96 -14.37
CA ARG A 495 8.75 22.78 -14.15
C ARG A 495 8.29 22.73 -12.71
N ALA A 496 8.33 21.56 -12.06
CA ALA A 496 8.01 21.44 -10.63
C ALA A 496 9.01 22.25 -9.77
N ARG A 497 10.30 22.14 -10.07
CA ARG A 497 11.34 22.97 -9.43
C ARG A 497 11.07 24.46 -9.57
N ARG A 498 10.77 24.95 -10.78
CA ARG A 498 10.45 26.38 -11.02
C ARG A 498 9.27 26.85 -10.18
N ARG A 499 8.23 26.02 -10.01
CA ARG A 499 7.08 26.34 -9.15
C ARG A 499 7.45 26.42 -7.68
N TRP A 500 8.30 25.51 -7.19
CA TRP A 500 8.80 25.58 -5.81
C TRP A 500 9.66 26.83 -5.55
N LEU A 501 10.39 27.29 -6.55
CA LEU A 501 11.21 28.49 -6.42
C LEU A 501 10.35 29.77 -6.32
N ALA A 502 9.12 29.76 -6.84
CA ALA A 502 8.19 30.86 -6.67
C ALA A 502 7.79 31.01 -5.19
N PRO A 503 8.03 32.18 -4.55
CA PRO A 503 7.79 32.37 -3.11
C PRO A 503 6.35 32.08 -2.67
N ASP A 504 5.35 32.54 -3.43
CA ASP A 504 3.93 32.38 -3.06
C ASP A 504 3.50 30.91 -3.05
N GLU A 505 3.93 30.16 -4.06
CA GLU A 505 3.66 28.72 -4.18
C GLU A 505 4.35 27.95 -3.07
N ARG A 506 5.59 28.32 -2.73
CA ARG A 506 6.33 27.72 -1.62
C ARG A 506 5.66 28.01 -0.28
N ALA A 507 5.30 29.26 0.00
CA ALA A 507 4.60 29.67 1.20
C ALA A 507 3.27 28.91 1.36
N ARG A 508 2.49 28.76 0.28
CA ARG A 508 1.27 27.95 0.26
C ARG A 508 1.53 26.51 0.68
N VAL A 509 2.57 25.87 0.14
CA VAL A 509 2.94 24.51 0.52
C VAL A 509 3.39 24.43 1.98
N VAL A 510 4.27 25.34 2.41
CA VAL A 510 4.79 25.39 3.79
C VAL A 510 3.66 25.53 4.79
N LEU A 511 2.75 26.51 4.60
CA LEU A 511 1.61 26.73 5.50
C LEU A 511 0.64 25.55 5.49
N THR A 512 0.40 24.92 4.33
CA THR A 512 -0.50 23.75 4.27
C THR A 512 0.08 22.55 5.01
N VAL A 513 1.37 22.28 4.84
CA VAL A 513 2.05 21.13 5.46
C VAL A 513 2.25 21.35 6.96
N ALA A 514 2.48 22.59 7.39
CA ALA A 514 2.68 22.94 8.79
C ALA A 514 1.40 22.99 9.63
N ALA A 515 0.21 23.03 9.00
CA ALA A 515 -1.09 23.13 9.67
C ALA A 515 -1.53 21.83 10.40
N VAL A 516 -0.58 21.00 10.82
CA VAL A 516 -0.75 19.70 11.50
C VAL A 516 -0.82 19.89 13.01
#